data_AF-G8F661-F1
#
_entry.id   AF-G8F661-F1
#
_cell.length_a   1.000
_cell.length_b   1.000
_cell.length_c   1.000
_cell.angle_alpha   90.00
_cell.angle_beta   90.00
_cell.angle_gamma   90.00
#
_symmetry.space_group_name_H-M   'P 1'
#
loop_
_entity.id
_entity.type
_entity.pdbx_description
1 polymer ?
#
loop_
_entity_poly.entity_id
_entity_poly.type
_entity_poly.pdbx_seq_one_letter_code
_entity_poly.pdbx_strand_id
1 'polypeptide(L)' 'QAVSWASGARPCIPKSFGYSSVVCVCNATYCDSLEPLTFPALGTFSRYESTRSGRRMELSTGTIQANRTGT' A
#
# COMPACT_ATOMS: atom_id res chain seq x y z
N GLN A 1 7.57 -24.89 -13.15
CA GLN A 1 7.24 -23.69 -13.95
C GLN A 1 7.27 -22.51 -12.99
N ALA A 2 8.34 -21.71 -13.01
CA ALA A 2 8.46 -20.57 -12.11
C ALA A 2 7.62 -19.42 -12.70
N VAL A 3 6.48 -19.12 -12.07
CA VAL A 3 5.71 -17.93 -12.42
C VAL A 3 6.52 -16.74 -11.92
N SER A 4 7.15 -16.03 -12.86
CA SER A 4 7.77 -14.74 -12.62
C SER A 4 6.66 -13.75 -12.24
N TRP A 5 6.44 -13.56 -10.94
CA TRP A 5 5.66 -12.44 -10.43
C TRP A 5 6.44 -11.16 -10.72
N ALA A 6 6.20 -10.58 -11.89
CA ALA A 6 6.65 -9.24 -12.22
C ALA A 6 5.91 -8.27 -11.30
N SER A 7 6.63 -7.54 -10.43
CA SER A 7 6.17 -6.41 -9.60
C SER A 7 4.66 -6.43 -9.31
N GLY A 8 4.23 -7.23 -8.33
CA GLY A 8 2.84 -7.67 -8.11
C GLY A 8 1.82 -6.60 -7.67
N ALA A 9 2.26 -5.44 -7.19
CA ALA A 9 1.37 -4.33 -6.85
C ALA A 9 0.99 -3.50 -8.09
N ARG A 10 -0.31 -3.46 -8.41
CA ARG A 10 -0.87 -2.58 -9.44
C ARG A 10 -1.51 -1.37 -8.77
N PRO A 11 -1.19 -0.14 -9.17
CA PRO A 11 -1.75 1.05 -8.53
C PRO A 11 -3.24 1.21 -8.84
N CYS A 12 -3.94 1.98 -8.00
CA CYS A 12 -5.30 2.42 -8.30
C CYS A 12 -5.33 3.32 -9.54
N ILE A 13 -6.26 3.08 -10.47
CA ILE A 13 -6.64 4.05 -11.51
C ILE A 13 -7.74 4.95 -10.95
N PRO A 14 -7.44 6.22 -10.60
CA PRO A 14 -8.42 7.08 -9.93
C PRO A 14 -9.47 7.62 -10.91
N LYS A 15 -10.75 7.59 -10.50
CA LYS A 15 -11.84 8.28 -11.19
C LYS A 15 -12.72 9.05 -10.20
N SER A 16 -12.93 10.34 -10.46
CA SER A 16 -13.83 11.18 -9.67
C SER A 16 -15.25 11.16 -10.25
N PHE A 17 -16.24 11.23 -9.36
CA PHE A 17 -17.66 11.44 -9.69
C PHE A 17 -18.21 12.72 -9.04
N GLY A 18 -17.35 13.66 -8.64
CA GLY A 18 -17.74 14.94 -8.04
C GLY A 18 -17.92 14.93 -6.52
N TYR A 19 -17.56 13.84 -5.85
CA TYR A 19 -17.57 13.74 -4.38
C TYR A 19 -16.21 14.08 -3.77
N SER A 20 -16.07 13.79 -2.47
CA SER A 20 -14.89 14.15 -1.67
C SER A 20 -13.62 13.35 -1.98
N SER A 21 -13.68 12.28 -2.80
CA SER A 21 -12.54 11.47 -3.21
C SER A 21 -12.78 10.77 -4.56
N VAL A 22 -11.91 9.82 -4.91
CA VAL A 22 -11.91 9.05 -6.16
C VAL A 22 -12.27 7.58 -5.92
N VAL A 23 -12.74 6.87 -6.93
CA VAL A 23 -12.79 5.40 -6.94
C VAL A 23 -11.58 4.83 -7.67
N CYS A 24 -11.28 3.54 -7.45
CA CYS A 24 -10.32 2.79 -8.26
C CYS A 24 -11.07 2.04 -9.35
N VAL A 25 -10.72 2.30 -10.61
CA VAL A 25 -11.39 1.68 -11.76
C VAL A 25 -10.78 0.31 -12.01
N CYS A 26 -11.63 -0.71 -11.94
CA CYS A 26 -11.31 -2.06 -12.38
C CYS A 26 -12.11 -2.44 -13.63
N ASN A 27 -11.55 -3.31 -14.47
CA ASN A 27 -12.16 -3.90 -15.65
C ASN A 27 -11.64 -5.34 -15.83
N ALA A 28 -12.00 -5.99 -16.94
CA ALA A 28 -11.67 -7.40 -17.19
C ALA A 28 -10.16 -7.73 -17.17
N THR A 29 -9.28 -6.76 -17.40
CA THR A 29 -7.82 -6.95 -17.44
C THR A 29 -7.06 -6.08 -16.44
N TYR A 30 -7.76 -5.21 -15.70
CA TYR A 30 -7.17 -4.28 -14.75
C TYR A 30 -7.91 -4.21 -13.44
N CYS A 31 -7.19 -4.33 -12.34
CA CYS A 31 -7.62 -3.92 -11.01
C CYS A 31 -6.37 -3.66 -10.18
N ASP A 32 -6.45 -2.76 -9.20
CA ASP A 32 -5.38 -2.55 -8.25
C ASP A 32 -5.15 -3.80 -7.39
N SER A 33 -3.91 -4.02 -7.01
CA SER A 33 -3.49 -5.19 -6.24
C SER A 33 -2.40 -4.79 -5.26
N LEU A 34 -2.32 -5.51 -4.15
CA LEU A 34 -1.21 -5.41 -3.22
C LEU A 34 -0.12 -6.40 -3.61
N GLU A 35 1.13 -6.02 -3.38
CA GLU A 35 2.24 -6.98 -3.34
C GLU A 35 1.96 -8.02 -2.25
N PRO A 36 2.42 -9.28 -2.39
CA PRO A 36 2.41 -10.22 -1.28
C PRO A 36 2.99 -9.59 -0.01
N LEU A 37 2.25 -9.72 1.10
CA LEU A 37 2.64 -9.11 2.36
C LEU A 37 3.91 -9.76 2.90
N THR A 38 4.96 -8.95 3.08
CA THR A 38 6.21 -9.35 3.73
C THR A 38 6.32 -8.67 5.08
N PHE A 39 6.82 -9.38 6.08
CA PHE A 39 7.16 -8.74 7.34
C PHE A 39 8.32 -7.76 7.17
N PRO A 40 8.24 -6.56 7.77
CA PRO A 40 9.35 -5.62 7.75
C PRO A 40 10.52 -6.16 8.57
N ALA A 41 11.72 -5.63 8.35
CA ALA A 41 12.89 -6.01 9.13
C ALA A 41 12.68 -5.72 10.63
N LEU A 42 13.33 -6.51 11.49
CA LEU A 42 13.26 -6.29 12.94
C LEU A 42 13.62 -4.85 13.29
N GLY A 43 12.83 -4.21 14.16
CA GLY A 43 13.01 -2.80 14.53
C GLY A 43 12.40 -1.80 13.54
N THR A 44 11.70 -2.25 12.50
CA THR A 44 10.94 -1.41 11.56
C THR A 44 9.47 -1.79 11.50
N PHE A 45 8.64 -0.93 10.93
CA PHE A 45 7.23 -1.18 10.66
C PHE A 45 6.86 -0.82 9.22
N SER A 46 5.87 -1.53 8.67
CA SER A 46 5.20 -1.16 7.42
C SER A 46 3.96 -0.33 7.74
N ARG A 47 3.75 0.78 7.02
CA ARG A 47 2.58 1.64 7.10
C ARG A 47 1.90 1.70 5.74
N TYR A 48 0.63 1.33 5.70
CA TYR A 48 -0.22 1.45 4.53
C TYR A 48 -1.16 2.65 4.72
N GLU A 49 -1.14 3.58 3.77
CA GLU A 49 -1.90 4.81 3.89
C GLU A 49 -2.92 4.97 2.76
N SER A 50 -4.15 5.33 3.14
CA SER A 50 -5.18 5.77 2.22
C SER A 50 -5.62 7.18 2.60
N THR A 51 -5.75 8.06 1.61
CA THR A 51 -6.14 9.45 1.85
C THR A 51 -7.35 9.85 1.03
N ARG A 52 -8.06 10.87 1.52
CA ARG A 52 -9.10 11.56 0.77
C ARG A 52 -8.56 12.11 -0.56
N SER A 53 -7.31 12.57 -0.59
CA SER A 53 -6.64 13.07 -1.80
C SER A 53 -6.32 11.99 -2.85
N GLY A 54 -6.51 10.71 -2.55
CA GLY A 54 -6.45 9.65 -3.55
C GLY A 54 -5.37 8.60 -3.33
N ARG A 55 -4.60 8.63 -2.24
CA ARG A 55 -3.71 7.51 -1.89
C ARG A 55 -4.52 6.26 -1.57
N ARG A 56 -4.03 5.10 -2.00
CA ARG A 56 -4.73 3.82 -1.91
C ARG A 56 -3.75 2.76 -1.44
N MET A 57 -3.78 2.49 -0.14
CA MET A 57 -2.91 1.52 0.52
C MET A 57 -1.43 1.70 0.14
N GLU A 58 -0.98 2.96 0.08
CA GLU A 58 0.40 3.27 -0.27
C GLU A 58 1.33 2.79 0.86
N LEU A 59 2.26 1.89 0.52
CA LEU A 59 3.22 1.34 1.46
C LEU A 59 4.36 2.34 1.72
N SER A 60 4.65 2.55 2.99
CA SER A 60 5.86 3.21 3.48
C SER A 60 6.42 2.44 4.68
N THR A 61 7.68 2.67 5.04
CA THR A 61 8.32 2.03 6.20
C THR A 61 8.80 3.07 7.21
N GLY A 62 8.83 2.70 8.49
CA GLY A 62 9.42 3.52 9.54
C GLY A 62 10.18 2.70 10.57
N THR A 63 10.93 3.37 11.45
CA THR A 63 11.73 2.74 12.50
C THR A 63 11.02 2.78 13.85
N ILE A 64 11.15 1.70 14.61
CA ILE A 64 10.68 1.63 15.99
C ILE A 64 11.78 2.18 16.89
N GLN A 65 11.48 3.22 17.65
CA GLN A 65 12.44 3.81 18.59
C GLN A 65 12.44 3.01 19.90
N ALA A 66 13.62 2.62 20.36
CA ALA A 66 13.81 1.98 21.65
C ALA A 66 13.91 3.05 22.75
N ASN A 67 12.81 3.69 23.12
CA ASN A 67 12.81 4.62 24.25
C ASN A 67 12.57 3.83 25.56
N ARG A 68 13.59 3.10 26.02
CA ARG A 68 13.61 2.59 27.39
C ARG A 68 14.14 3.69 28.32
N THR A 69 13.25 4.57 28.76
CA THR A 69 13.41 5.32 30.01
C THR A 69 12.71 4.59 31.15
N GLY A 70 12.99 3.28 31.28
CA GLY A 70 12.60 2.48 32.43
C GLY A 70 13.85 2.16 33.23
N THR A 71 14.18 3.00 34.21
CA THR A 71 14.98 2.61 35.38
C THR A 71 14.15 1.75 36.30
#